data_AF-X1KL04-F1
#
_entry.id   AF-X1KL04-F1
#
_cell.length_a   1.000
_cell.length_b   1.000
_cell.length_c   1.000
_cell.angle_alpha   90.00
_cell.angle_beta   90.00
_cell.angle_gamma   90.00
#
_symmetry.space_group_name_H-M   'P 1'
#
loop_
_entity.id
_entity.type
_entity.pdbx_description
1 polymer ?
#
loop_
_entity_poly.entity_id
_entity_poly.type
_entity_poly.pdbx_seq_one_letter_code
_entity_poly.pdbx_strand_id
1 'polypeptide(L)'
;MVSNLGRPPLEAFTKYRNIEVITTRSGPGRTGEKIAQELEYYGIPVTFIDDAAMGLYLLTVSKVVVGADRVCADGKVINGIGTYQLALAAKMAGIPFYVFCETLKFDPRLKGDEVDLEEKDTSEVVGLGRLPPKVRVRNPYFDITPLELVTGIVTENGLLTPEKVI
;
A
#
# COMPACT_ATOMS: atom_id res chain seq x y z
N MET A 1 -5.33 -7.15 5.56
CA MET A 1 -3.91 -6.75 5.43
C MET A 1 -3.85 -5.26 5.17
N VAL A 2 -2.95 -4.55 5.84
CA VAL A 2 -2.68 -3.13 5.63
C VAL A 2 -1.23 -2.98 5.16
N SER A 3 -0.99 -2.20 4.13
CA SER A 3 0.37 -1.94 3.61
C SER A 3 0.43 -0.55 2.98
N ASN A 4 1.58 0.13 3.08
CA ASN A 4 1.81 1.43 2.43
C ASN A 4 0.65 2.43 2.65
N LEU A 5 0.20 2.59 3.91
CA LEU A 5 -0.89 3.47 4.29
C LEU A 5 -0.34 4.64 5.11
N GLY A 6 -0.73 5.88 4.78
CA GLY A 6 -0.23 7.06 5.50
C GLY A 6 -0.68 7.11 6.96
N ARG A 7 -1.93 6.72 7.22
CA ARG A 7 -2.51 6.58 8.56
C ARG A 7 -3.63 5.53 8.56
N PRO A 8 -3.68 4.61 9.54
CA PRO A 8 -4.78 3.67 9.66
C PRO A 8 -6.10 4.37 10.03
N PRO A 9 -7.26 3.87 9.56
CA PRO A 9 -8.59 4.38 9.93
C PRO A 9 -8.95 3.95 11.36
N LEU A 10 -8.25 4.50 12.36
CA LEU A 10 -8.32 4.12 13.77
C LEU A 10 -9.74 4.18 14.36
N GLU A 11 -10.56 5.14 13.92
CA GLU A 11 -11.96 5.24 14.33
C GLU A 11 -12.76 4.00 13.94
N ALA A 12 -12.51 3.43 12.75
CA ALA A 12 -13.16 2.21 12.33
C ALA A 12 -12.68 1.02 13.16
N PHE A 13 -11.37 0.91 13.41
CA PHE A 13 -10.80 -0.21 14.15
C PHE A 13 -11.17 -0.20 15.64
N THR A 14 -11.36 0.97 16.24
CA THR A 14 -11.77 1.09 17.64
C THR A 14 -13.29 0.93 17.81
N LYS A 15 -14.09 1.37 16.84
CA LYS A 15 -15.55 1.22 16.85
C LYS A 15 -15.98 -0.24 16.67
N TYR A 16 -15.31 -0.98 15.81
CA TYR A 16 -15.61 -2.38 15.51
C TYR A 16 -14.57 -3.28 16.18
N ARG A 17 -14.87 -3.78 17.39
CA ARG A 17 -13.91 -4.51 18.25
C ARG A 17 -13.41 -5.87 17.76
N ASN A 18 -13.77 -6.27 16.54
CA ASN A 18 -13.43 -7.58 15.96
C ASN A 18 -12.59 -7.41 14.69
N ILE A 19 -11.62 -6.50 14.71
CA ILE A 19 -10.69 -6.27 13.60
C ILE A 19 -9.28 -6.60 14.06
N GLU A 20 -8.66 -7.54 13.36
CA GLU A 20 -7.25 -7.86 13.49
C GLU A 20 -6.52 -7.43 12.22
N VAL A 21 -5.34 -6.87 12.38
CA VAL A 21 -4.56 -6.29 11.28
C VAL A 21 -3.29 -7.10 11.06
N ILE A 22 -3.03 -7.47 9.81
CA ILE A 22 -1.70 -7.87 9.36
C ILE A 22 -1.10 -6.69 8.64
N THR A 23 0.02 -6.16 9.12
CA THR A 23 0.77 -5.07 8.49
C THR A 23 2.10 -5.57 7.95
N THR A 24 2.52 -5.06 6.81
CA THR A 24 3.80 -5.45 6.18
C THR A 24 4.87 -4.42 6.50
N ARG A 25 6.15 -4.78 6.40
CA ARG A 25 7.25 -3.82 6.55
C ARG A 25 7.07 -2.57 5.66
N SER A 26 6.51 -2.73 4.47
CA SER A 26 6.22 -1.65 3.50
C SER A 26 7.49 -1.12 2.84
N GLY A 27 8.29 -2.06 2.32
CA GLY A 27 9.47 -1.76 1.54
C GLY A 27 10.59 -1.06 2.32
N PRO A 28 11.49 -0.35 1.62
CA PRO A 28 12.62 0.34 2.23
C PRO A 28 12.19 1.52 3.11
N GLY A 29 11.05 2.14 2.82
CA GLY A 29 10.49 3.24 3.61
C GLY A 29 9.91 2.84 4.98
N ARG A 30 9.73 1.54 5.25
CA ARG A 30 9.38 0.98 6.58
C ARG A 30 8.13 1.59 7.24
N THR A 31 7.20 2.12 6.46
CA THR A 31 6.00 2.80 6.99
C THR A 31 5.13 1.88 7.83
N GLY A 32 5.19 0.57 7.59
CA GLY A 32 4.49 -0.44 8.35
C GLY A 32 4.91 -0.56 9.82
N GLU A 33 6.15 -0.20 10.17
CA GLU A 33 6.62 -0.19 11.56
C GLU A 33 5.86 0.85 12.38
N LYS A 34 5.67 2.06 11.79
CA LYS A 34 4.88 3.13 12.41
C LYS A 34 3.42 2.73 12.55
N ILE A 35 2.83 2.11 11.52
CA ILE A 35 1.44 1.62 11.57
C ILE A 35 1.28 0.58 12.69
N ALA A 36 2.23 -0.35 12.83
CA ALA A 36 2.18 -1.36 13.89
C ALA A 36 2.19 -0.72 15.28
N GLN A 37 3.04 0.28 15.50
CA GLN A 37 3.11 1.04 16.75
C GLN A 37 1.81 1.78 17.04
N GLU A 38 1.23 2.46 16.03
CA GLU A 38 -0.04 3.16 16.21
C GLU A 38 -1.18 2.18 16.54
N LEU A 39 -1.29 1.06 15.81
CA LEU A 39 -2.35 0.08 16.07
C LEU A 39 -2.25 -0.53 17.47
N GLU A 40 -1.03 -0.89 17.90
CA GLU A 40 -0.79 -1.41 19.25
C GLU A 40 -1.15 -0.37 20.32
N TYR A 41 -0.76 0.89 20.13
CA TYR A 41 -1.09 1.98 21.04
C TYR A 41 -2.60 2.16 21.25
N TYR A 42 -3.40 1.94 20.20
CA TYR A 42 -4.87 1.97 20.26
C TYR A 42 -5.51 0.64 20.66
N GLY A 43 -4.73 -0.37 21.05
CA GLY A 43 -5.19 -1.68 21.51
C GLY A 43 -5.77 -2.57 20.40
N ILE A 44 -5.38 -2.34 19.14
CA ILE A 44 -5.84 -3.11 17.99
C ILE A 44 -4.86 -4.27 17.76
N PRO A 45 -5.32 -5.53 17.74
CA PRO A 45 -4.43 -6.67 17.48
C PRO A 45 -3.74 -6.52 16.12
N VAL A 46 -2.41 -6.53 16.13
CA VAL A 46 -1.60 -6.36 14.94
C VAL A 46 -0.52 -7.44 14.85
N THR A 47 -0.41 -8.05 13.68
CA THR A 47 0.70 -8.94 13.30
C THR A 47 1.56 -8.21 12.28
N PHE A 48 2.86 -8.10 12.56
CA PHE A 48 3.84 -7.51 11.63
C PHE A 48 4.53 -8.62 10.83
N ILE A 49 4.58 -8.48 9.50
CA ILE A 49 5.22 -9.44 8.60
C ILE A 49 6.20 -8.75 7.65
N ASP A 50 7.17 -9.52 7.15
CA ASP A 50 8.00 -9.07 6.03
C ASP A 50 7.18 -9.01 4.72
N ASP A 51 7.61 -8.16 3.78
CA ASP A 51 6.94 -8.02 2.49
C ASP A 51 6.95 -9.33 1.70
N ALA A 52 8.01 -10.14 1.81
CA ALA A 52 8.11 -11.44 1.15
C ALA A 52 7.08 -12.46 1.66
N ALA A 53 6.54 -12.26 2.87
CA ALA A 53 5.53 -13.14 3.45
C ALA A 53 4.10 -12.75 3.06
N MET A 54 3.89 -11.64 2.33
CA MET A 54 2.55 -11.16 1.96
C MET A 54 1.70 -12.26 1.33
N GLY A 55 2.23 -13.00 0.35
CA GLY A 55 1.48 -14.05 -0.34
C GLY A 55 1.01 -15.20 0.57
N LEU A 56 1.79 -15.55 1.59
CA LEU A 56 1.44 -16.61 2.55
C LEU A 56 0.26 -16.17 3.45
N TYR A 57 0.34 -14.94 3.98
CA TYR A 57 -0.67 -14.42 4.91
C TYR A 57 -1.86 -13.78 4.21
N LEU A 58 -1.75 -13.48 2.91
CA LEU A 58 -2.85 -12.92 2.14
C LEU A 58 -4.08 -13.84 2.19
N LEU A 59 -3.88 -15.16 2.11
CA LEU A 59 -4.99 -16.14 2.16
C LEU A 59 -5.72 -16.20 3.52
N THR A 60 -5.16 -15.58 4.56
CA THR A 60 -5.78 -15.54 5.90
C THR A 60 -6.51 -14.23 6.17
N VAL A 61 -6.50 -13.27 5.24
CA VAL A 61 -7.17 -11.98 5.40
C VAL A 61 -8.46 -11.88 4.60
N SER A 62 -9.40 -11.07 5.08
CA SER A 62 -10.68 -10.84 4.40
C SER A 62 -10.66 -9.68 3.40
N LYS A 63 -9.73 -8.73 3.57
CA LYS A 63 -9.58 -7.52 2.74
C LYS A 63 -8.13 -7.05 2.77
N VAL A 64 -7.71 -6.41 1.68
CA VAL A 64 -6.49 -5.61 1.60
C VAL A 64 -6.85 -4.14 1.58
N VAL A 65 -6.12 -3.34 2.34
CA VAL A 65 -6.24 -1.88 2.39
C VAL A 65 -4.86 -1.26 2.22
N VAL A 66 -4.74 -0.31 1.31
CA VAL A 66 -3.53 0.48 1.08
C VAL A 66 -3.85 1.96 1.02
N GLY A 67 -2.82 2.81 1.08
CA GLY A 67 -2.96 4.24 0.80
C GLY A 67 -2.89 4.58 -0.68
N ALA A 68 -2.86 5.88 -0.97
CA ALA A 68 -2.38 6.40 -2.24
C ALA A 68 -1.62 7.71 -2.04
N ASP A 69 -0.50 7.83 -2.76
CA ASP A 69 0.21 9.09 -2.94
C ASP A 69 -0.42 9.93 -4.04
N ARG A 70 -0.96 9.28 -5.08
CA ARG A 70 -1.72 9.91 -6.15
C ARG A 70 -2.68 8.92 -6.81
N VAL A 71 -3.83 9.41 -7.26
CA VAL A 71 -4.71 8.70 -8.20
C VAL A 71 -4.70 9.48 -9.52
N CYS A 72 -4.20 8.87 -10.58
CA CYS A 72 -4.01 9.49 -11.88
C CYS A 72 -5.34 9.63 -12.66
N ALA A 73 -5.31 10.43 -13.74
CA ALA A 73 -6.46 10.68 -14.60
C ALA A 73 -7.03 9.42 -15.27
N ASP A 74 -6.21 8.40 -15.46
CA ASP A 74 -6.59 7.08 -15.98
C ASP A 74 -6.91 6.07 -14.86
N GLY A 75 -7.10 6.56 -13.63
CA GLY A 75 -7.43 5.78 -12.44
C GLY A 75 -6.29 4.96 -11.85
N LYS A 76 -5.09 4.96 -12.48
CA LYS A 76 -3.93 4.27 -11.92
C LYS A 76 -3.55 4.89 -10.58
N VAL A 77 -3.23 4.02 -9.62
CA VAL A 77 -2.88 4.42 -8.26
C VAL A 77 -1.37 4.39 -8.11
N ILE A 78 -0.80 5.50 -7.67
CA ILE A 78 0.59 5.62 -7.27
C ILE A 78 0.65 5.50 -5.76
N ASN A 79 1.40 4.51 -5.28
CA ASN A 79 1.56 4.28 -3.84
C ASN A 79 2.90 3.59 -3.56
N GLY A 80 3.25 3.44 -2.28
CA GLY A 80 4.49 2.83 -1.85
C GLY A 80 4.80 1.50 -2.56
N ILE A 81 6.07 1.25 -2.84
CA ILE A 81 6.56 0.07 -3.55
C ILE A 81 6.06 -1.22 -2.91
N GLY A 82 5.65 -2.18 -3.75
CA GLY A 82 5.03 -3.44 -3.34
C GLY A 82 3.49 -3.40 -3.38
N THR A 83 2.86 -2.23 -3.55
CA THR A 83 1.40 -2.10 -3.68
C THR A 83 0.89 -2.86 -4.90
N TYR A 84 1.53 -2.69 -6.05
CA TYR A 84 1.16 -3.40 -7.28
C TYR A 84 1.24 -4.93 -7.12
N GLN A 85 2.31 -5.41 -6.49
CA GLN A 85 2.51 -6.86 -6.25
C GLN A 85 1.43 -7.42 -5.32
N LEU A 86 1.09 -6.69 -4.26
CA LEU A 86 0.03 -7.06 -3.35
C LEU A 86 -1.34 -7.07 -4.05
N ALA A 87 -1.60 -6.09 -4.93
CA ALA A 87 -2.84 -6.01 -5.71
C ALA A 87 -3.00 -7.19 -6.68
N LEU A 88 -1.92 -7.60 -7.37
CA LEU A 88 -1.92 -8.80 -8.22
C LEU A 88 -2.23 -10.06 -7.41
N ALA A 89 -1.55 -10.24 -6.27
CA ALA A 89 -1.76 -11.39 -5.41
C ALA A 89 -3.21 -11.42 -4.86
N ALA A 90 -3.73 -10.28 -4.43
CA ALA A 90 -5.09 -10.13 -3.93
C ALA A 90 -6.14 -10.50 -5.00
N LYS A 91 -5.95 -10.01 -6.24
CA LYS A 91 -6.81 -10.36 -7.37
C LYS A 91 -6.79 -11.86 -7.64
N MET A 92 -5.62 -12.49 -7.62
CA MET A 92 -5.50 -13.93 -7.84
C MET A 92 -6.17 -14.75 -6.70
N ALA A 93 -6.07 -14.27 -5.47
CA ALA A 93 -6.71 -14.90 -4.31
C ALA A 93 -8.22 -14.62 -4.19
N GLY A 94 -8.79 -13.77 -5.05
CA GLY A 94 -10.19 -13.34 -4.95
C GLY A 94 -10.47 -12.45 -3.74
N ILE A 95 -9.45 -11.77 -3.21
CA ILE A 95 -9.54 -10.93 -2.03
C ILE A 95 -9.75 -9.47 -2.44
N PRO A 96 -10.76 -8.78 -1.92
CA PRO A 96 -11.00 -7.36 -2.21
C PRO A 96 -9.80 -6.47 -1.84
N PHE A 97 -9.42 -5.60 -2.76
CA PHE A 97 -8.32 -4.66 -2.63
C PHE A 97 -8.84 -3.22 -2.65
N TYR A 98 -8.74 -2.52 -1.52
CA TYR A 98 -9.24 -1.15 -1.37
C TYR A 98 -8.10 -0.16 -1.22
N VAL A 99 -8.27 1.01 -1.81
CA VAL A 99 -7.37 2.15 -1.69
C VAL A 99 -8.06 3.21 -0.83
N PHE A 100 -7.38 3.69 0.20
CA PHE A 100 -7.88 4.73 1.11
C PHE A 100 -7.08 6.00 0.87
N CYS A 101 -7.74 7.06 0.39
CA CYS A 101 -7.09 8.33 0.14
C CYS A 101 -8.08 9.50 0.14
N GLU A 102 -7.59 10.70 0.44
CA GLU A 102 -8.37 11.93 0.35
C GLU A 102 -8.61 12.31 -1.11
N THR A 103 -9.71 13.01 -1.42
CA THR A 103 -9.98 13.46 -2.80
C THR A 103 -8.90 14.38 -3.38
N LEU A 104 -8.13 15.08 -2.53
CA LEU A 104 -6.98 15.90 -2.95
C LEU A 104 -5.88 15.08 -3.65
N LYS A 105 -5.85 13.75 -3.45
CA LYS A 105 -4.87 12.85 -4.07
C LYS A 105 -5.16 12.57 -5.54
N PHE A 106 -6.35 12.93 -6.05
CA PHE A 106 -6.69 12.76 -7.45
C PHE A 106 -6.03 13.86 -8.29
N ASP A 107 -5.22 13.46 -9.29
CA ASP A 107 -4.60 14.38 -10.24
C ASP A 107 -5.16 14.13 -11.65
N PRO A 108 -6.16 14.93 -12.08
CA PRO A 108 -6.80 14.75 -13.39
C PRO A 108 -5.92 15.16 -14.57
N ARG A 109 -4.69 15.66 -14.32
CA ARG A 109 -3.79 16.18 -15.36
C ARG A 109 -2.71 15.19 -15.77
N LEU A 110 -2.54 14.10 -15.02
CA LEU A 110 -1.41 13.18 -15.15
C LEU A 110 -1.90 11.75 -15.35
N LYS A 111 -1.42 11.06 -16.37
CA LYS A 111 -1.66 9.62 -16.53
C LYS A 111 -0.60 8.82 -15.79
N GLY A 112 -0.95 7.63 -15.31
CA GLY A 112 -0.02 6.86 -14.48
C GLY A 112 1.25 6.41 -15.20
N ASP A 113 1.22 6.22 -16.52
CA ASP A 113 2.39 5.90 -17.35
C ASP A 113 3.34 7.08 -17.58
N GLU A 114 2.91 8.30 -17.29
CA GLU A 114 3.72 9.52 -17.35
C GLU A 114 4.40 9.84 -16.01
N VAL A 115 4.11 9.07 -14.96
CA VAL A 115 4.67 9.28 -13.61
C VAL A 115 6.12 8.84 -13.57
N ASP A 116 7.01 9.77 -13.26
CA ASP A 116 8.39 9.46 -12.88
C ASP A 116 8.43 8.95 -11.43
N LEU A 117 8.98 7.76 -11.23
CA LEU A 117 9.00 7.09 -9.94
C LEU A 117 10.26 7.51 -9.16
N GLU A 118 10.06 8.12 -7.99
CA GLU A 118 11.15 8.54 -7.13
C GLU A 118 12.03 7.36 -6.71
N GLU A 119 13.34 7.53 -6.83
CA GLU A 119 14.34 6.67 -6.22
C GLU A 119 15.10 7.39 -5.11
N LYS A 120 15.36 6.70 -3.99
CA LYS A 120 16.16 7.24 -2.89
C LYS A 120 17.44 6.46 -2.63
N ASP A 121 18.06 6.71 -1.48
CA ASP A 121 19.34 6.16 -1.11
C ASP A 121 19.31 4.63 -1.09
N THR A 122 20.18 4.01 -1.89
CA THR A 122 20.29 2.55 -2.00
C THR A 122 20.71 1.85 -0.71
N SER A 123 21.28 2.59 0.25
CA SER A 123 21.67 2.06 1.56
C SER A 123 20.48 1.60 2.42
N GLU A 124 19.26 2.09 2.13
CA GLU A 124 18.03 1.63 2.79
C GLU A 124 17.60 0.22 2.34
N VAL A 125 17.98 -0.17 1.11
CA VAL A 125 17.76 -1.53 0.57
C VAL A 125 18.82 -2.48 1.12
N VAL A 126 20.09 -2.06 1.07
CA VAL A 126 21.22 -2.89 1.49
C VAL A 126 22.36 -2.01 1.98
N GLY A 127 22.90 -2.33 3.16
CA GLY A 127 23.99 -1.56 3.76
C GLY A 127 25.23 -1.49 2.86
N LEU A 128 25.97 -0.38 2.98
CA LEU A 128 27.18 -0.13 2.21
C LEU A 128 28.19 -1.28 2.31
N GLY A 129 28.78 -1.67 1.17
CA GLY A 129 29.81 -2.71 1.09
C GLY A 129 29.32 -4.15 1.27
N ARG A 130 28.00 -4.38 1.43
CA ARG A 130 27.43 -5.73 1.55
C ARG A 130 27.35 -6.46 0.22
N LEU A 131 27.32 -5.72 -0.89
CA LEU A 131 27.35 -6.27 -2.25
C LEU A 131 28.65 -5.88 -2.96
N PRO A 132 29.12 -6.67 -3.94
CA PRO A 132 30.28 -6.31 -4.76
C PRO A 132 30.09 -4.94 -5.45
N PRO A 133 31.16 -4.14 -5.61
CA PRO A 133 31.06 -2.76 -6.13
C PRO A 133 30.46 -2.61 -7.54
N LYS A 134 30.44 -3.69 -8.32
CA LYS A 134 29.89 -3.69 -9.69
C LYS A 134 28.38 -3.99 -9.74
N VAL A 135 27.77 -4.37 -8.62
CA VAL A 135 26.32 -4.60 -8.55
C VAL A 135 25.60 -3.26 -8.46
N ARG A 136 24.69 -3.02 -9.40
CA ARG A 136 23.82 -1.83 -9.36
C ARG A 136 22.64 -2.11 -8.45
N VAL A 137 22.42 -1.22 -7.49
CA VAL A 137 21.27 -1.25 -6.59
C VAL A 137 20.31 -0.13 -7.01
N ARG A 138 19.01 -0.40 -6.92
CA ARG A 138 17.92 0.53 -7.24
C ARG A 138 17.01 0.59 -6.03
N ASN A 139 16.42 1.76 -5.76
CA ASN A 139 15.54 1.93 -4.61
C ASN A 139 14.31 2.78 -4.97
N PRO A 140 13.40 2.27 -5.81
CA PRO A 140 12.14 2.95 -6.11
C PRO A 140 11.23 2.95 -4.88
N TYR A 141 10.64 4.10 -4.55
CA TYR A 141 9.75 4.23 -3.37
C TYR A 141 8.30 3.98 -3.68
N PHE A 142 7.93 4.11 -4.95
CA PHE A 142 6.55 3.98 -5.41
C PHE A 142 6.45 3.00 -6.56
N ASP A 143 5.27 2.45 -6.74
CA ASP A 143 4.86 1.72 -7.94
C ASP A 143 3.51 2.23 -8.47
N ILE A 144 3.12 1.68 -9.60
CA ILE A 144 1.89 2.03 -10.31
C ILE A 144 0.97 0.81 -10.26
N THR A 145 -0.19 0.96 -9.64
CA THR A 145 -1.22 -0.08 -9.55
C THR A 145 -2.37 0.25 -10.51
N PRO A 146 -2.62 -0.59 -11.54
CA PRO A 146 -3.75 -0.41 -12.44
C PRO A 146 -5.11 -0.47 -11.73
N LEU A 147 -6.07 0.35 -12.18
CA LEU A 147 -7.40 0.42 -11.58
C LEU A 147 -8.15 -0.93 -11.62
N GLU A 148 -7.89 -1.75 -12.64
CA GLU A 148 -8.47 -3.10 -12.79
C GLU A 148 -8.07 -4.11 -11.69
N LEU A 149 -7.14 -3.75 -10.82
CA LEU A 149 -6.77 -4.52 -9.62
C LEU A 149 -7.44 -3.97 -8.36
N VAL A 150 -8.04 -2.78 -8.42
CA VAL A 150 -8.64 -2.08 -7.30
C VAL A 150 -10.14 -2.38 -7.25
N THR A 151 -10.61 -2.91 -6.12
CA THR A 151 -12.04 -3.15 -5.87
C THR A 151 -12.81 -1.84 -5.65
N GLY A 152 -12.17 -0.85 -5.02
CA GLY A 152 -12.72 0.50 -4.90
C GLY A 152 -11.80 1.44 -4.14
N ILE A 153 -12.05 2.73 -4.31
CA ILE A 153 -11.31 3.82 -3.66
C ILE A 153 -12.22 4.46 -2.62
N VAL A 154 -11.80 4.46 -1.36
CA VAL A 154 -12.50 5.05 -0.24
C VAL A 154 -11.94 6.44 0.01
N THR A 155 -12.81 7.44 -0.07
CA THR A 155 -12.51 8.85 0.21
C THR A 155 -13.37 9.36 1.36
N GLU A 156 -13.15 10.60 1.78
CA GLU A 156 -14.01 11.30 2.73
C GLU A 156 -15.46 11.46 2.23
N ASN A 157 -15.68 11.36 0.91
CA ASN A 157 -17.01 11.41 0.28
C ASN A 157 -17.65 10.01 0.12
N GLY A 158 -16.98 8.95 0.56
CA GLY A 158 -17.44 7.58 0.49
C GLY A 158 -16.70 6.73 -0.54
N LEU A 159 -17.32 5.59 -0.90
CA LEU A 159 -16.73 4.58 -1.78
C LEU A 159 -16.98 4.92 -3.26
N LEU A 160 -15.89 5.00 -4.03
CA LEU A 160 -15.87 5.06 -5.48
C LEU A 160 -15.57 3.67 -6.04
N THR A 161 -16.44 3.18 -6.91
CA THR A 161 -16.16 1.96 -7.70
C THR A 161 -15.28 2.33 -8.89
N PRO A 162 -14.56 1.38 -9.51
CA PRO A 162 -13.71 1.67 -10.68
C PRO A 162 -14.41 2.47 -11.78
N GLU A 163 -15.69 2.23 -12.04
CA GLU A 163 -16.47 2.92 -13.07
C GLU A 163 -16.76 4.40 -12.73
N LYS A 164 -16.63 4.79 -11.46
CA LYS A 164 -16.82 6.17 -10.99
C LYS A 164 -15.51 6.95 -10.86
N VAL A 165 -14.37 6.26 -11.02
CA VAL A 165 -13.04 6.88 -10.89
C VAL A 165 -12.60 7.53 -12.21
N ILE A 166 -13.06 6.99 -13.35
CA ILE A 166 -12.75 7.46 -14.71
C ILE A 166 -13.92 8.27 -15.28
#